data_AF-A0A0Q4G0X8-F1
#
_entry.id   AF-A0A0Q4G0X8-F1
#
_cell.length_a   1.000
_cell.length_b   1.000
_cell.length_c   1.000
_cell.angle_alpha   90.00
_cell.angle_beta   90.00
_cell.angle_gamma   90.00
#
_symmetry.space_group_name_H-M   'P 1'
#
loop_
_entity.id
_entity.type
_entity.pdbx_description
1 polymer ?
#
loop_
_entity_poly.entity_id
_entity_poly.type
_entity_poly.pdbx_seq_one_letter_code
_entity_poly.pdbx_strand_id
1 'polypeptide(L)'
;MQRKGHGGLGATQLAEALVSEFPEGLSVQSVHKWVNGTAVPRPDRLAILARWLDVSEHWLRFGPDPKASNRQTGGSDRPLNAKDLARRLQALSEPQREILEALLLEFERIPPE
;
A
#
# COMPACT_ATOMS: atom_id res chain seq x y z
N MET A 1 14.58 6.21 -12.75
CA MET A 1 13.15 6.25 -13.16
C MET A 1 12.34 6.69 -11.95
N GLN A 2 11.82 7.91 -11.97
CA GLN A 2 11.07 8.47 -10.83
C GLN A 2 9.70 7.80 -10.76
N ARG A 3 9.41 7.09 -9.66
CA ARG A 3 8.09 6.51 -9.42
C ARG A 3 7.19 7.61 -8.85
N LYS A 4 6.14 7.99 -9.57
CA LYS A 4 5.08 8.84 -9.01
C LYS A 4 4.43 8.05 -7.87
N GLY A 5 4.68 8.47 -6.63
CA GLY A 5 4.03 7.92 -5.46
C GLY A 5 2.55 8.30 -5.48
N HIS A 6 1.69 7.38 -5.91
CA HIS A 6 0.24 7.58 -5.96
C HIS A 6 -0.47 7.19 -4.64
N GLY A 7 0.27 6.78 -3.61
CA GLY A 7 -0.25 6.25 -2.34
C GLY A 7 -1.02 7.23 -1.45
N GLY A 8 -1.10 8.51 -1.84
CA GLY A 8 -1.91 9.53 -1.13
C GLY A 8 -3.09 10.06 -1.94
N LEU A 9 -3.32 9.56 -3.17
CA LEU A 9 -4.39 10.05 -4.04
C LEU A 9 -5.68 9.26 -3.78
N GLY A 10 -6.79 9.99 -3.61
CA GLY A 10 -8.12 9.38 -3.49
C GLY A 10 -8.52 8.65 -4.77
N ALA A 11 -9.44 7.69 -4.67
CA ALA A 11 -9.87 6.85 -5.78
C ALA A 11 -10.34 7.65 -7.02
N THR A 12 -10.96 8.81 -6.81
CA THR A 12 -11.38 9.73 -7.88
C THR A 12 -10.19 10.33 -8.62
N GLN A 13 -9.17 10.80 -7.90
CA GLN A 13 -7.98 11.42 -8.48
C GLN A 13 -7.15 10.39 -9.26
N LEU A 14 -7.09 9.15 -8.77
CA LEU A 14 -6.49 8.03 -9.49
C LEU A 14 -7.24 7.73 -10.79
N ALA A 15 -8.57 7.75 -10.74
CA ALA A 15 -9.41 7.51 -11.89
C ALA A 15 -9.24 8.58 -12.97
N GLU A 16 -9.19 9.85 -12.59
CA GLU A 16 -8.94 10.96 -13.50
C GLU A 16 -7.54 10.90 -14.12
N ALA A 17 -6.52 10.60 -13.33
CA ALA A 17 -5.15 10.49 -13.82
C ALA A 17 -4.99 9.35 -14.84
N LEU A 18 -5.61 8.19 -14.61
CA LEU A 18 -5.56 7.07 -15.55
C LEU A 18 -6.29 7.39 -16.86
N VAL A 19 -7.46 8.03 -16.80
CA VAL A 19 -8.22 8.41 -18.02
C VAL A 19 -7.49 9.48 -18.80
N SER A 20 -6.79 10.40 -18.13
CA SER A 20 -5.94 11.40 -18.77
C SER A 20 -4.76 10.77 -19.51
N GLU A 21 -4.13 9.74 -18.93
CA GLU A 21 -3.01 9.03 -19.58
C GLU A 21 -3.48 8.02 -20.66
N PHE A 22 -4.71 7.51 -20.55
CA PHE A 22 -5.29 6.53 -21.47
C PHE A 22 -6.72 6.92 -21.88
N PRO A 23 -6.89 7.89 -22.80
CA PRO A 23 -8.20 8.37 -23.24
C PRO A 23 -9.00 7.36 -24.08
N GLU A 24 -8.39 6.25 -24.50
CA GLU A 24 -9.03 5.23 -25.35
C GLU A 24 -10.00 4.34 -24.55
N GLY A 25 -11.25 4.81 -24.41
CA GLY A 25 -12.37 3.97 -24.01
C GLY A 25 -12.47 3.63 -22.51
N LEU A 26 -11.72 4.33 -21.67
CA LEU A 26 -11.83 4.25 -20.20
C LEU A 26 -12.71 5.39 -19.66
N SER A 27 -13.66 5.05 -18.80
CA SER A 27 -14.43 6.06 -18.06
C SER A 27 -13.93 6.17 -16.63
N VAL A 28 -13.88 7.39 -16.11
CA VAL A 28 -13.49 7.69 -14.72
C VAL A 28 -14.32 6.85 -13.75
N GLN A 29 -15.61 6.66 -14.03
CA GLN A 29 -16.48 5.82 -13.20
C GLN A 29 -16.08 4.34 -13.18
N SER A 30 -15.62 3.78 -14.30
CA SER A 30 -15.15 2.40 -14.34
C SER A 30 -13.88 2.23 -13.53
N VAL A 31 -12.94 3.17 -13.67
CA VAL A 31 -11.67 3.15 -12.93
C VAL A 31 -11.91 3.32 -11.43
N HIS A 32 -12.79 4.25 -11.05
CA HIS A 32 -13.19 4.45 -9.66
C HIS A 32 -13.77 3.16 -9.04
N LYS A 33 -14.59 2.42 -9.80
CA LYS A 33 -15.12 1.13 -9.35
C LYS A 33 -14.03 0.08 -9.15
N TRP A 34 -12.98 0.07 -9.98
CA TRP A 34 -11.86 -0.86 -9.85
C TRP A 34 -10.96 -0.53 -8.68
N VAL A 35 -10.62 0.75 -8.49
CA VAL A 35 -9.79 1.21 -7.36
C VAL A 35 -10.46 0.93 -6.02
N ASN A 36 -11.80 1.07 -5.95
CA ASN A 36 -12.57 0.71 -4.76
C ASN A 36 -12.89 -0.79 -4.64
N GLY A 37 -12.42 -1.63 -5.57
CA GLY A 37 -12.68 -3.09 -5.54
C GLY A 37 -14.13 -3.50 -5.80
N THR A 38 -15.00 -2.57 -6.23
CA THR A 38 -16.43 -2.83 -6.48
C THR A 38 -16.71 -3.50 -7.84
N ALA A 39 -15.73 -3.53 -8.74
CA ALA A 39 -15.82 -4.21 -10.03
C ALA A 39 -14.47 -4.77 -10.46
N VAL A 40 -14.49 -5.87 -11.21
CA VAL A 40 -13.29 -6.49 -11.78
C VAL A 40 -13.10 -6.03 -13.24
N PRO A 41 -11.95 -5.44 -13.62
CA PRO A 41 -11.68 -5.03 -15.00
C PRO A 41 -11.52 -6.23 -15.95
N ARG A 42 -11.77 -5.98 -17.25
CA ARG A 42 -11.44 -6.92 -18.32
C ARG A 42 -9.92 -7.07 -18.49
N PRO A 43 -9.41 -8.17 -19.07
CA PRO A 43 -7.98 -8.43 -19.21
C PRO A 43 -7.20 -7.27 -19.86
N ASP A 44 -7.73 -6.70 -20.94
CA ASP A 44 -7.08 -5.60 -21.66
C ASP A 44 -6.88 -4.35 -20.78
N ARG A 45 -7.85 -4.08 -19.91
CA ARG A 45 -7.86 -2.91 -19.00
C ARG A 45 -7.02 -3.17 -17.75
N LEU A 46 -6.95 -4.42 -17.31
CA LEU A 46 -6.10 -4.87 -16.22
C LEU A 46 -4.61 -4.69 -16.58
N ALA A 47 -4.22 -5.02 -17.81
CA ALA A 47 -2.86 -4.80 -18.30
C ALA A 47 -2.46 -3.31 -18.29
N ILE A 48 -3.38 -2.42 -18.68
CA ILE A 48 -3.18 -0.97 -18.64
C ILE A 48 -3.00 -0.49 -17.20
N LEU A 49 -3.87 -0.92 -16.28
CA LEU A 49 -3.76 -0.60 -14.85
C LEU A 49 -2.44 -1.10 -14.24
N ALA A 50 -2.05 -2.33 -14.55
CA ALA A 50 -0.81 -2.95 -14.08
C ALA A 50 0.41 -2.13 -14.54
N ARG A 51 0.45 -1.79 -15.83
CA ARG A 51 1.51 -0.95 -16.41
C ARG A 51 1.55 0.45 -15.78
N TRP A 52 0.39 1.06 -15.54
CA TRP A 52 0.32 2.41 -14.98
C TRP A 52 0.74 2.45 -13.50
N LEU A 53 0.35 1.43 -12.72
CA LEU A 53 0.68 1.31 -11.30
C LEU A 53 2.07 0.70 -11.04
N ASP A 54 2.81 0.30 -12.09
CA ASP A 54 4.09 -0.43 -12.00
C ASP A 54 3.99 -1.71 -11.14
N VAL A 55 2.86 -2.41 -11.24
CA VAL A 55 2.57 -3.69 -10.56
C VAL A 55 2.28 -4.79 -11.58
N SER A 56 2.41 -6.06 -11.19
CA SER A 56 2.12 -7.16 -12.13
C SER A 56 0.60 -7.40 -12.26
N GLU A 57 0.17 -7.82 -13.44
CA GLU A 57 -1.23 -8.24 -13.67
C GLU A 57 -1.67 -9.36 -12.72
N HIS A 58 -0.75 -10.29 -12.44
CA HIS A 58 -0.98 -11.36 -11.48
C HIS A 58 -1.22 -10.81 -10.06
N TRP A 59 -0.43 -9.81 -9.65
CA TRP A 59 -0.61 -9.14 -8.37
C TRP A 59 -1.97 -8.43 -8.28
N LEU A 60 -2.40 -7.78 -9.36
CA LEU A 60 -3.68 -7.05 -9.39
C LEU A 60 -4.90 -7.99 -9.41
N ARG A 61 -4.74 -9.19 -9.99
CA ARG A 61 -5.83 -10.16 -10.16
C ARG A 61 -5.96 -11.16 -9.00
N PHE A 62 -4.85 -11.63 -8.46
CA PHE A 62 -4.80 -12.68 -7.45
C PHE A 62 -4.23 -12.21 -6.12
N GLY A 63 -3.76 -10.97 -6.05
CA GLY A 63 -3.02 -10.45 -4.91
C GLY A 63 -1.54 -10.90 -4.93
N PRO A 64 -0.75 -10.45 -3.95
CA PRO A 64 0.61 -10.94 -3.79
C PRO A 64 0.59 -12.43 -3.48
N ASP A 65 1.29 -13.22 -4.32
CA ASP A 65 1.60 -14.61 -4.00
C ASP A 65 2.32 -14.62 -2.63
N PRO A 66 1.86 -15.38 -1.62
CA PRO A 66 2.44 -15.37 -0.28
C PRO A 66 3.95 -15.65 -0.29
N LYS A 67 4.47 -16.30 -1.34
CA LYS A 67 5.91 -16.55 -1.54
C LYS A 67 6.64 -15.43 -2.30
N ALA A 68 5.95 -14.64 -3.14
CA ALA A 68 6.53 -13.50 -3.88
C ALA A 68 6.40 -12.16 -3.13
N SER A 69 5.66 -12.14 -2.02
CA SER A 69 5.41 -10.99 -1.14
C SER A 69 6.68 -10.26 -0.64
N ASN A 70 7.87 -10.83 -0.78
CA ASN A 70 9.10 -10.19 -0.33
C ASN A 70 9.56 -9.00 -1.19
N ARG A 71 8.95 -8.70 -2.36
CA ARG A 71 9.53 -7.68 -3.24
C ARG A 71 8.71 -6.42 -3.51
N GLN A 72 7.37 -6.40 -3.49
CA GLN A 72 6.71 -5.22 -4.09
C GLN A 72 5.41 -4.66 -3.47
N THR A 73 4.97 -5.07 -2.27
CA THR A 73 3.81 -4.42 -1.63
C THR A 73 4.20 -3.59 -0.41
N GLY A 74 4.14 -2.27 -0.56
CA GLY A 74 4.23 -1.29 0.51
C GLY A 74 2.98 -1.22 1.39
N GLY A 75 2.50 -2.38 1.88
CA GLY A 75 1.61 -2.47 3.03
C GLY A 75 2.43 -2.98 4.20
N SER A 76 2.50 -2.22 5.30
CA SER A 76 3.31 -2.55 6.47
C SER A 76 2.70 -3.67 7.32
N ASP A 77 2.48 -4.83 6.72
CA ASP A 77 2.08 -6.06 7.41
C ASP A 77 3.24 -7.07 7.52
N ARG A 78 4.46 -6.63 7.18
CA ARG A 78 5.65 -7.38 7.56
C ARG A 78 5.85 -7.22 9.07
N PRO A 79 5.89 -8.31 9.87
CA PRO A 79 6.34 -8.19 11.25
C PRO A 79 7.71 -7.52 11.23
N LEU A 80 7.80 -6.37 11.90
CA LEU A 80 9.03 -5.58 11.93
C LEU A 80 10.14 -6.49 12.48
N ASN A 81 11.19 -6.70 11.70
CA ASN A 81 12.38 -7.37 12.22
C ASN A 81 12.91 -6.53 13.39
N ALA A 82 13.46 -7.17 14.42
CA ALA A 82 14.00 -6.49 15.60
C ALA A 82 14.95 -5.34 15.23
N LYS A 83 15.74 -5.50 14.16
CA LYS A 83 16.63 -4.46 13.63
C LYS A 83 15.89 -3.26 13.04
N ASP A 84 14.78 -3.50 12.33
CA ASP A 84 13.98 -2.44 11.71
C ASP A 84 13.15 -1.70 12.75
N LEU A 85 12.68 -2.41 13.79
CA LEU A 85 11.99 -1.83 14.93
C LEU A 85 12.93 -0.92 15.74
N ALA A 86 14.15 -1.40 16.04
CA ALA A 86 15.17 -0.60 16.73
C ALA A 86 15.52 0.68 15.95
N ARG A 87 15.66 0.59 14.62
CA ARG A 87 15.94 1.75 13.77
C ARG A 87 14.80 2.78 13.82
N ARG A 88 13.54 2.32 13.85
CA ARG A 88 12.38 3.21 13.93
C ARG A 88 12.26 3.87 15.30
N LEU A 89 12.52 3.14 16.39
CA LEU A 89 12.61 3.73 17.74
C LEU A 89 13.68 4.82 17.85
N GLN A 90 14.83 4.61 17.21
CA GLN A 90 15.91 5.60 17.19
C GLN A 90 15.56 6.87 16.41
N ALA A 91 14.61 6.78 15.48
CA ALA A 91 14.14 7.91 14.68
C ALA A 91 12.97 8.69 15.34
N LEU A 92 12.46 8.23 16.48
CA LEU A 92 11.40 8.91 17.23
C LEU A 92 11.94 10.15 17.94
N SER A 93 11.09 11.18 18.07
CA SER A 93 11.41 12.38 18.85
C SER A 93 11.33 12.11 20.36
N GLU A 94 11.98 12.95 21.17
CA GLU A 94 11.97 12.82 22.65
C GLU A 94 10.55 12.66 23.24
N PRO A 95 9.53 13.46 22.85
CA PRO A 95 8.18 13.28 23.37
C PRO A 95 7.53 11.94 22.99
N GLN A 96 7.90 11.36 21.84
CA GLN A 96 7.38 10.07 21.38
C GLN A 96 8.05 8.91 22.13
N ARG A 97 9.31 9.08 22.51
CA ARG A 97 10.04 8.10 23.32
C ARG A 97 9.46 8.01 24.74
N GLU A 98 9.13 9.14 25.37
CA GLU A 98 8.51 9.15 26.70
C GLU A 98 7.20 8.37 26.75
N ILE A 99 6.35 8.54 25.73
CA ILE A 99 5.07 7.80 25.63
C ILE A 99 5.33 6.30 25.48
N LEU A 100 6.32 5.92 24.67
CA LEU A 100 6.64 4.53 24.44
C LEU A 100 7.23 3.86 25.69
N GLU A 101 8.10 4.56 26.43
CA GLU A 101 8.67 4.08 27.69
C GLU A 101 7.57 3.88 28.75
N ALA A 102 6.65 4.83 28.87
CA ALA A 102 5.50 4.69 29.77
C ALA A 102 4.61 3.49 29.40
N LEU A 103 4.36 3.28 28.10
CA LEU A 103 3.61 2.12 27.63
C LEU A 103 4.35 0.81 27.89
N LEU A 104 5.66 0.76 27.68
CA LEU A 104 6.46 -0.44 27.88
C LEU A 104 6.47 -0.85 29.37
N LEU A 105 6.64 0.12 30.27
CA LEU A 105 6.51 -0.08 31.71
C LEU A 105 5.12 -0.62 32.11
N GLU A 106 4.06 -0.13 31.47
CA GLU A 106 2.70 -0.61 31.71
C GLU A 106 2.47 -2.03 31.20
N PHE A 107 3.01 -2.37 30.03
CA PHE A 107 2.94 -3.73 29.49
C PHE A 107 3.75 -4.74 30.31
N GLU A 108 4.89 -4.34 30.89
CA GLU A 108 5.65 -5.21 31.80
C GLU A 108 4.92 -5.43 33.15
N ARG A 109 4.09 -4.47 33.55
CA ARG A 109 3.26 -4.57 34.76
C ARG A 109 2.08 -5.54 34.59
N ILE A 110 1.65 -5.80 33.36
CA ILE A 110 0.54 -6.70 33.03
C ILE A 110 1.10 -7.98 32.42
N PRO A 111 1.26 -9.08 33.20
CA PRO A 111 1.74 -10.33 32.64
C PRO A 111 0.76 -10.85 31.58
N PRO A 112 1.25 -11.42 30.46
CA PRO A 112 0.38 -12.08 29.50
C PRO A 112 -0.22 -13.34 30.15
N GLU A 113 -1.56 -13.45 30.18
CA GLU A 113 -2.26 -14.72 30.44
C GLU A 113 -2.02 -15.74 29.32
#